data_AF-A0A3N4LTE1-F1
#
_entry.id   AF-A0A3N4LTE1-F1
#
_cell.length_a   1.000
_cell.length_b   1.000
_cell.length_c   1.000
_cell.angle_alpha   90.00
_cell.angle_beta   90.00
_cell.angle_gamma   90.00
#
_symmetry.space_group_name_H-M   'P 1'
#
loop_
_entity.id
_entity.type
_entity.pdbx_description
1 polymer ?
#
loop_
_entity_poly.entity_id
_entity_poly.type
_entity_poly.pdbx_seq_one_letter_code
_entity_poly.pdbx_strand_id
1 'polypeptide(L)'
;SFSDINIVKIISKVRDTISDDYQLKRLPKQLEGVAIKVLLNQEVRESDFVAGSGESYRDFSDRGVLSLIPSPRHGFWKIRIPYLWLCTFIEFSDSPVRKYWEEMLKYDEPMYWQNFEMFNLKFLAMRLTLLRMTGLTKVDLKEFLQGQMRYRYPETETGTIRQSGDNAREFHTTSGVSIIKIDCLPNEDIYKHCGRVILNAPGACWDLFMFLEIQYRGKAQGKIGTLCLTGQVKKASVESSNPLVANDHLISTEHAKAAKAVSNIPVDEWVYLFLADAETRNLDIKTKDNCAFVGDGEFANFYGYSYSSRAQFASANEIIYINHAYPKSLQILGFSEEEAKDIVTKRKRRCFDSLDDVRERLGLGNKRLQNTISFARLT
;
A
#
# COMPACT_ATOMS: atom_id res chain seq x y z
N SER A 1 8.76 37.08 11.44
CA SER A 1 7.85 36.01 11.88
C SER A 1 7.77 34.97 10.79
N PHE A 2 7.98 33.68 11.08
CA PHE A 2 7.80 32.59 10.10
C PHE A 2 6.32 32.33 9.75
N SER A 3 5.38 33.10 10.32
CA SER A 3 3.92 32.96 10.10
C SER A 3 3.44 33.26 8.68
N ASP A 4 4.24 33.96 7.86
CA ASP A 4 3.78 34.50 6.57
C ASP A 4 4.35 33.73 5.37
N ILE A 5 5.11 32.65 5.62
CA ILE A 5 5.60 31.78 4.55
C ILE A 5 4.46 30.88 4.09
N ASN A 6 3.86 31.24 2.96
CA ASN A 6 2.87 30.38 2.29
C ASN A 6 3.59 29.20 1.59
N ILE A 7 3.89 28.17 2.38
CA ILE A 7 4.53 26.92 1.93
C ILE A 7 3.83 26.31 0.72
N VAL A 8 2.49 26.41 0.63
CA VAL A 8 1.72 25.86 -0.50
C VAL A 8 2.07 26.59 -1.79
N LYS A 9 2.11 27.93 -1.74
CA LYS A 9 2.50 28.77 -2.89
C LYS A 9 3.94 28.50 -3.32
N ILE A 10 4.85 28.28 -2.37
CA ILE A 10 6.26 27.92 -2.65
C ILE A 10 6.34 26.55 -3.31
N ILE A 11 5.69 25.53 -2.75
CA ILE A 11 5.67 24.17 -3.32
C ILE A 11 5.07 24.19 -4.72
N SER A 12 3.97 24.93 -4.94
CA SER A 12 3.38 25.08 -6.27
C SER A 12 4.36 25.70 -7.25
N LYS A 13 5.01 26.82 -6.89
CA LYS A 13 5.96 27.50 -7.77
C LYS A 13 7.19 26.63 -8.08
N VAL A 14 7.68 25.89 -7.08
CA VAL A 14 8.78 24.93 -7.26
C VAL A 14 8.35 23.82 -8.21
N ARG A 15 7.16 23.23 -8.00
CA ARG A 15 6.58 22.19 -8.87
C ARG A 15 6.43 22.67 -10.32
N ASP A 16 5.95 23.90 -10.52
CA ASP A 16 5.74 24.45 -11.86
C ASP A 16 7.08 24.65 -12.59
N THR A 17 8.07 25.27 -11.93
CA THR A 17 9.42 25.49 -12.47
C THR A 17 10.07 24.16 -12.87
N ILE A 18 10.02 23.20 -11.95
CA ILE A 18 10.50 21.83 -12.15
C ILE A 18 9.83 21.14 -13.35
N SER A 19 8.51 21.30 -13.47
CA SER A 19 7.74 20.64 -14.52
C SER A 19 8.13 21.15 -15.90
N ASP A 20 8.50 22.42 -15.98
CA ASP A 20 8.93 23.06 -17.21
C ASP A 20 10.40 22.72 -17.54
N ASP A 21 11.32 22.82 -16.56
CA ASP A 21 12.75 22.52 -16.73
C ASP A 21 13.01 21.08 -17.22
N TYR A 22 12.28 20.11 -16.64
CA TYR A 22 12.41 18.69 -17.00
C TYR A 22 11.35 18.24 -18.02
N GLN A 23 10.54 19.17 -18.53
CA GLN A 23 9.46 18.91 -19.49
C GLN A 23 8.50 17.78 -19.05
N LEU A 24 8.24 17.66 -17.75
CA LEU A 24 7.52 16.53 -17.15
C LEU A 24 6.12 16.34 -17.72
N LYS A 25 5.49 17.42 -18.19
CA LYS A 25 4.16 17.42 -18.82
C LYS A 25 4.11 16.67 -20.16
N ARG A 26 5.25 16.48 -20.84
CA ARG A 26 5.35 15.78 -22.13
C ARG A 26 5.68 14.29 -21.99
N LEU A 27 6.21 13.91 -20.84
CA LEU A 27 6.68 12.57 -20.54
C LEU A 27 5.64 11.55 -20.00
N PRO A 28 4.37 11.88 -19.62
CA PRO A 28 3.51 10.91 -18.93
C PRO A 28 3.29 9.61 -19.70
N LYS A 29 3.05 9.69 -21.02
CA LYS A 29 2.86 8.50 -21.87
C LYS A 29 4.12 7.64 -21.99
N GLN A 30 5.29 8.26 -21.93
CA GLN A 30 6.58 7.57 -22.04
C GLN A 30 7.01 6.97 -20.69
N LEU A 31 6.65 7.63 -19.58
CA LEU A 31 7.07 7.27 -18.23
C LEU A 31 6.08 6.39 -17.48
N GLU A 32 4.90 6.10 -18.04
CA GLU A 32 3.96 5.15 -17.44
C GLU A 32 4.63 3.80 -17.17
N GLY A 33 5.30 3.23 -18.17
CA GLY A 33 6.04 1.97 -18.00
C GLY A 33 7.20 2.07 -17.00
N VAL A 34 7.83 3.24 -16.89
CA VAL A 34 8.89 3.50 -15.90
C VAL A 34 8.29 3.58 -14.49
N ALA A 35 7.17 4.29 -14.32
CA ALA A 35 6.46 4.40 -13.05
C ALA A 35 5.98 3.02 -12.57
N ILE A 36 5.40 2.20 -13.45
CA ILE A 36 5.01 0.81 -13.12
C ILE A 36 6.23 0.04 -12.58
N LYS A 37 7.38 0.11 -13.25
CA LYS A 37 8.60 -0.58 -12.82
C LYS A 37 9.13 -0.06 -11.48
N VAL A 38 9.13 1.25 -11.26
CA VAL A 38 9.51 1.87 -9.98
C VAL A 38 8.62 1.38 -8.85
N LEU A 39 7.30 1.42 -9.04
CA LEU A 39 6.33 1.02 -8.01
C LEU A 39 6.33 -0.48 -7.74
N LEU A 40 6.65 -1.29 -8.75
CA LEU A 40 6.87 -2.73 -8.60
C LEU A 40 8.31 -3.07 -8.19
N ASN A 41 9.17 -2.09 -7.88
CA ASN A 41 10.57 -2.29 -7.50
C ASN A 41 11.33 -3.21 -8.49
N GLN A 42 10.97 -3.17 -9.77
CA GLN A 42 11.54 -4.00 -10.82
C GLN A 42 12.90 -3.46 -11.25
N GLU A 43 13.79 -4.39 -11.54
CA GLU A 43 15.13 -4.09 -12.05
C GLU A 43 15.13 -3.92 -13.57
N VAL A 44 16.04 -3.10 -14.06
CA VAL A 44 16.26 -2.84 -15.48
C VAL A 44 17.73 -2.87 -15.83
N ARG A 45 18.07 -3.05 -17.10
CA ARG A 45 19.41 -2.70 -17.59
C ARG A 45 19.39 -1.26 -18.04
N GLU A 46 20.48 -0.54 -17.79
CA GLU A 46 20.59 0.87 -18.19
C GLU A 46 20.46 1.08 -19.72
N SER A 47 20.85 0.07 -20.51
CA SER A 47 20.76 0.06 -21.97
C SER A 47 19.36 -0.29 -22.50
N ASP A 48 18.44 -0.75 -21.64
CA ASP A 48 17.09 -1.11 -22.09
C ASP A 48 16.34 0.15 -22.50
N PHE A 49 15.62 0.08 -23.62
CA PHE A 49 14.78 1.17 -24.10
C PHE A 49 13.49 1.30 -23.29
N VAL A 50 13.14 2.54 -22.95
CA VAL A 50 11.83 2.86 -22.39
C VAL A 50 10.80 2.83 -23.52
N ALA A 51 9.80 1.97 -23.38
CA ALA A 51 8.78 1.74 -24.41
C ALA A 51 8.14 3.05 -24.90
N GLY A 52 8.12 3.26 -26.21
CA GLY A 52 7.50 4.44 -26.83
C GLY A 52 8.29 5.75 -26.71
N SER A 53 9.48 5.74 -26.10
CA SER A 53 10.34 6.93 -25.98
C SER A 53 11.44 7.01 -27.05
N GLY A 54 11.95 5.86 -27.51
CA GLY A 54 13.18 5.81 -28.33
C GLY A 54 14.46 6.08 -27.54
N GLU A 55 14.37 6.25 -26.21
CA GLU A 55 15.47 6.53 -25.29
C GLU A 55 15.68 5.35 -24.32
N SER A 56 16.91 5.17 -23.86
CA SER A 56 17.29 4.17 -22.86
C SER A 56 17.09 4.71 -21.43
N TYR A 57 17.07 3.81 -20.43
CA TYR A 57 17.07 4.22 -19.03
C TYR A 57 18.28 5.10 -18.67
N ARG A 58 19.44 4.89 -19.30
CA ARG A 58 20.61 5.75 -19.15
C ARG A 58 20.33 7.17 -19.62
N ASP A 59 19.70 7.35 -20.77
CA ASP A 59 19.38 8.69 -21.32
C ASP A 59 18.44 9.48 -20.39
N PHE A 60 17.46 8.80 -19.77
CA PHE A 60 16.61 9.42 -18.75
C PHE A 60 17.38 9.76 -17.46
N SER A 61 18.35 8.93 -17.08
CA SER A 61 19.22 9.17 -15.92
C SER A 61 20.14 10.37 -16.14
N ASP A 62 20.76 10.48 -17.31
CA ASP A 62 21.70 11.55 -17.66
C ASP A 62 21.00 12.92 -17.73
N ARG A 63 19.71 12.94 -18.06
CA ARG A 63 18.86 14.15 -18.00
C ARG A 63 18.33 14.46 -16.59
N GLY A 64 18.60 13.62 -15.60
CA GLY A 64 18.12 13.80 -14.23
C GLY A 64 16.62 13.56 -14.03
N VAL A 65 15.94 12.91 -14.99
CA VAL A 65 14.50 12.55 -14.86
C VAL A 65 14.31 11.41 -13.86
N LEU A 66 15.28 10.49 -13.80
CA LEU A 66 15.35 9.38 -12.86
C LEU A 66 16.79 9.18 -12.41
N SER A 67 16.99 8.26 -11.47
CA SER A 67 18.31 7.79 -11.08
C SER A 67 18.35 6.26 -11.12
N LEU A 68 19.47 5.72 -11.60
CA LEU A 68 19.73 4.29 -11.58
C LEU A 68 20.60 3.95 -10.35
N ILE A 69 20.11 3.05 -9.51
CA ILE A 69 20.81 2.57 -8.32
C ILE A 69 21.27 1.13 -8.56
N PRO A 70 22.55 0.79 -8.35
CA PRO A 70 23.04 -0.56 -8.56
C PRO A 70 22.21 -1.60 -7.77
N SER A 71 21.82 -2.68 -8.44
CA SER A 71 21.27 -3.86 -7.77
C SER A 71 22.40 -4.81 -7.34
N PRO A 72 22.20 -5.66 -6.31
CA PRO A 72 23.06 -6.81 -6.05
C PRO A 72 23.28 -7.71 -7.28
N ARG A 73 22.34 -7.74 -8.22
CA ARG A 73 22.49 -8.47 -9.48
C ARG A 73 23.34 -7.65 -10.45
N HIS A 74 24.51 -8.18 -10.80
CA HIS A 74 25.44 -7.50 -11.72
C HIS A 74 24.78 -7.12 -13.06
N GLY A 75 24.94 -5.86 -13.47
CA GLY A 75 24.38 -5.31 -14.70
C GLY A 75 22.91 -4.92 -14.63
N PHE A 76 22.29 -5.00 -13.44
CA PHE A 76 20.92 -4.57 -13.19
C PHE A 76 20.87 -3.39 -12.24
N TRP A 77 19.86 -2.56 -12.43
CA TRP A 77 19.67 -1.31 -11.71
C TRP A 77 18.23 -1.20 -11.23
N LYS A 78 18.04 -0.62 -10.04
CA LYS A 78 16.75 -0.16 -9.55
C LYS A 78 16.54 1.30 -9.96
N ILE A 79 15.34 1.62 -10.40
CA ILE A 79 14.98 2.98 -10.79
C ILE A 79 14.51 3.76 -9.56
N ARG A 80 15.02 4.98 -9.38
CA ARG A 80 14.47 5.97 -8.45
C ARG A 80 13.97 7.16 -9.22
N ILE A 81 12.76 7.62 -8.88
CA ILE A 81 12.18 8.85 -9.42
C ILE A 81 11.91 9.77 -8.24
N PRO A 82 12.30 11.06 -8.30
CA PRO A 82 11.89 12.03 -7.30
C PRO A 82 10.37 12.01 -7.10
N TYR A 83 9.91 12.02 -5.85
CA TYR A 83 8.48 11.88 -5.56
C TYR A 83 7.61 12.91 -6.30
N LEU A 84 8.08 14.17 -6.38
CA LEU A 84 7.39 15.21 -7.14
C LEU A 84 7.21 14.85 -8.62
N TRP A 85 8.17 14.14 -9.24
CA TRP A 85 8.10 13.77 -10.66
C TRP A 85 7.03 12.72 -10.84
N LEU A 86 7.00 11.73 -9.94
CA LEU A 86 5.99 10.69 -9.94
C LEU A 86 4.59 11.30 -9.78
N CYS A 87 4.40 12.24 -8.83
CA CYS A 87 3.13 12.97 -8.67
C CYS A 87 2.72 13.72 -9.93
N THR A 88 3.66 14.47 -10.53
CA THR A 88 3.42 15.21 -11.76
C THR A 88 3.05 14.27 -12.91
N PHE A 89 3.75 13.14 -13.09
CA PHE A 89 3.42 12.17 -14.14
C PHE A 89 2.01 11.61 -13.99
N ILE A 90 1.58 11.34 -12.75
CA ILE A 90 0.23 10.83 -12.47
C ILE A 90 -0.83 11.89 -12.75
N GLU A 91 -0.57 13.14 -12.35
CA GLU A 91 -1.48 14.28 -12.56
C GLU A 91 -1.77 14.52 -14.04
N PHE A 92 -0.78 14.31 -14.90
CA PHE A 92 -0.90 14.45 -16.37
C PHE A 92 -1.10 13.11 -17.11
N SER A 93 -1.27 11.99 -16.40
CA SER A 93 -1.55 10.71 -17.03
C SER A 93 -3.04 10.59 -17.36
N ASP A 94 -3.33 10.11 -18.57
CA ASP A 94 -4.68 9.69 -18.98
C ASP A 94 -4.92 8.19 -18.71
N SER A 95 -3.96 7.52 -18.06
CA SER A 95 -4.04 6.07 -17.86
C SER A 95 -5.21 5.70 -16.94
N PRO A 96 -6.00 4.67 -17.28
CA PRO A 96 -7.07 4.17 -16.41
C PRO A 96 -6.62 3.78 -15.00
N VAL A 97 -5.31 3.54 -14.81
CA VAL A 97 -4.77 3.18 -13.49
C VAL A 97 -4.39 4.37 -12.63
N ARG A 98 -4.45 5.58 -13.18
CA ARG A 98 -4.23 6.83 -12.46
C ARG A 98 -5.00 6.86 -11.14
N LYS A 99 -6.26 6.40 -11.11
CA LYS A 99 -7.06 6.35 -9.87
C LYS A 99 -6.39 5.57 -8.74
N TYR A 100 -5.74 4.44 -9.03
CA TYR A 100 -5.03 3.64 -8.03
C TYR A 100 -3.72 4.29 -7.59
N TRP A 101 -3.07 4.99 -8.51
CA TRP A 101 -1.87 5.77 -8.21
C TRP A 101 -2.20 6.96 -7.33
N GLU A 102 -3.29 7.67 -7.65
CA GLU A 102 -3.77 8.81 -6.88
C GLU A 102 -4.12 8.43 -5.44
N GLU A 103 -4.84 7.32 -5.23
CA GLU A 103 -5.18 6.84 -3.88
C GLU A 103 -3.96 6.53 -2.99
N MET A 104 -2.84 6.11 -3.58
CA MET A 104 -1.62 5.73 -2.86
C MET A 104 -0.58 6.85 -2.80
N LEU A 105 -0.61 7.81 -3.75
CA LEU A 105 0.41 8.85 -3.90
C LEU A 105 -0.09 10.25 -3.58
N LYS A 106 -1.34 10.64 -3.85
CA LYS A 106 -1.81 12.01 -3.56
C LYS A 106 -1.84 12.25 -2.05
N TYR A 107 -1.21 13.34 -1.63
CA TYR A 107 -1.05 13.75 -0.24
C TYR A 107 -2.29 14.49 0.33
N ASP A 108 -3.25 14.79 -0.54
CA ASP A 108 -4.30 15.74 -0.22
C ASP A 108 -5.56 15.06 0.32
N GLU A 109 -5.61 13.71 0.31
CA GLU A 109 -6.67 12.97 0.97
C GLU A 109 -6.34 12.77 2.46
N PRO A 110 -7.08 13.40 3.38
CA PRO A 110 -6.65 13.57 4.77
C PRO A 110 -6.31 12.28 5.54
N MET A 111 -6.87 11.12 5.22
CA MET A 111 -7.11 10.13 6.29
C MET A 111 -6.74 8.67 6.00
N TYR A 112 -6.17 8.34 4.83
CA TYR A 112 -6.03 6.92 4.47
C TYR A 112 -4.71 6.27 4.90
N TRP A 113 -3.72 7.03 5.37
CA TRP A 113 -2.40 6.46 5.66
C TRP A 113 -2.29 5.93 7.07
N GLN A 114 -2.93 6.52 8.08
CA GLN A 114 -2.81 6.07 9.48
C GLN A 114 -3.55 4.75 9.79
N ASN A 115 -4.21 4.15 8.79
CA ASN A 115 -4.72 2.80 8.92
C ASN A 115 -3.81 1.81 8.18
N PHE A 116 -2.86 1.23 8.93
CA PHE A 116 -1.92 0.24 8.39
C PHE A 116 -2.61 -0.96 7.69
N GLU A 117 -3.80 -1.38 8.13
CA GLU A 117 -4.57 -2.42 7.42
C GLU A 117 -5.06 -1.94 6.07
N MET A 118 -5.65 -0.75 6.02
CA MET A 118 -6.13 -0.13 4.77
C MET A 118 -4.98 0.17 3.81
N PHE A 119 -3.83 0.63 4.33
CA PHE A 119 -2.63 0.85 3.53
C PHE A 119 -2.18 -0.46 2.86
N ASN A 120 -2.07 -1.55 3.62
CA ASN A 120 -1.69 -2.85 3.09
C ASN A 120 -2.69 -3.41 2.07
N LEU A 121 -3.99 -3.24 2.34
CA LEU A 121 -5.05 -3.60 1.43
C LEU A 121 -4.91 -2.88 0.07
N LYS A 122 -4.78 -1.54 0.11
CA LYS A 122 -4.61 -0.71 -1.10
C LYS A 122 -3.29 -1.01 -1.81
N PHE A 123 -2.22 -1.25 -1.06
CA PHE A 123 -0.92 -1.61 -1.63
C PHE A 123 -0.98 -2.91 -2.43
N LEU A 124 -1.56 -3.99 -1.86
CA LEU A 124 -1.72 -5.26 -2.55
C LEU A 124 -2.60 -5.15 -3.79
N ALA A 125 -3.70 -4.39 -3.69
CA ALA A 125 -4.61 -4.13 -4.81
C ALA A 125 -3.91 -3.37 -5.96
N MET A 126 -3.19 -2.30 -5.63
CA MET A 126 -2.39 -1.53 -6.58
C MET A 126 -1.32 -2.41 -7.23
N ARG A 127 -0.57 -3.19 -6.44
CA ARG A 127 0.49 -4.07 -6.92
C ARG A 127 -0.01 -5.11 -7.90
N LEU A 128 -1.14 -5.75 -7.61
CA LEU A 128 -1.80 -6.69 -8.52
C LEU A 128 -2.19 -6.00 -9.85
N THR A 129 -2.72 -4.78 -9.76
CA THR A 129 -3.12 -4.00 -10.94
C THR A 129 -1.92 -3.62 -11.80
N LEU A 130 -0.85 -3.15 -11.18
CA LEU A 130 0.40 -2.78 -11.86
C LEU A 130 1.02 -3.98 -12.58
N LEU A 131 1.01 -5.16 -11.96
CA LEU A 131 1.50 -6.39 -12.60
C LEU A 131 0.66 -6.77 -13.83
N ARG A 132 -0.66 -6.56 -13.82
CA ARG A 132 -1.52 -6.77 -15.01
C ARG A 132 -1.13 -5.87 -16.17
N MET A 133 -0.74 -4.64 -15.89
CA MET A 133 -0.36 -3.68 -16.91
C MET A 133 0.99 -3.97 -17.59
N THR A 134 1.84 -4.77 -16.96
CA THR A 134 3.10 -5.19 -17.59
C THR A 134 2.87 -6.11 -18.81
N GLY A 135 1.63 -6.56 -19.04
CA GLY A 135 1.29 -7.52 -20.09
C GLY A 135 1.66 -8.96 -19.73
N LEU A 136 2.17 -9.20 -18.52
CA LEU A 136 2.45 -10.54 -18.02
C LEU A 136 1.15 -11.30 -17.80
N THR A 137 0.97 -12.42 -18.49
CA THR A 137 -0.17 -13.33 -18.28
C THR A 137 -0.02 -14.18 -17.02
N LYS A 138 1.22 -14.25 -16.50
CA LYS A 138 1.67 -15.09 -15.40
C LYS A 138 2.70 -14.33 -14.58
N VAL A 139 2.54 -14.35 -13.25
CA VAL A 139 3.50 -13.74 -12.32
C VAL A 139 3.87 -14.75 -11.24
N ASP A 140 5.15 -14.84 -10.90
CA ASP A 140 5.58 -15.69 -9.81
C ASP A 140 5.14 -15.15 -8.45
N LEU A 141 4.69 -16.01 -7.54
CA LEU A 141 4.23 -15.58 -6.22
C LEU A 141 5.34 -14.85 -5.43
N LYS A 142 6.60 -15.23 -5.66
CA LYS A 142 7.78 -14.52 -5.13
C LYS A 142 7.94 -13.12 -5.71
N GLU A 143 7.56 -12.90 -6.96
CA GLU A 143 7.56 -11.58 -7.60
C GLU A 143 6.37 -10.75 -7.16
N PHE A 144 5.20 -11.37 -6.95
CA PHE A 144 4.04 -10.70 -6.37
C PHE A 144 4.28 -10.27 -4.93
N LEU A 145 4.92 -11.10 -4.10
CA LEU A 145 5.18 -10.80 -2.68
C LEU A 145 6.56 -10.19 -2.42
N GLN A 146 7.33 -9.84 -3.46
CA GLN A 146 8.72 -9.33 -3.44
C GLN A 146 9.34 -9.03 -2.08
N GLY A 147 10.57 -9.50 -1.89
CA GLY A 147 11.42 -9.14 -0.76
C GLY A 147 12.10 -10.36 -0.15
N GLN A 148 13.13 -10.15 0.66
CA GLN A 148 13.69 -11.21 1.51
C GLN A 148 12.71 -11.51 2.65
N MET A 149 11.57 -12.10 2.28
CA MET A 149 10.65 -12.67 3.24
C MET A 149 11.32 -13.93 3.80
N ARG A 150 11.36 -14.09 5.12
CA ARG A 150 11.62 -15.42 5.68
C ARG A 150 10.40 -16.28 5.33
N TYR A 151 10.61 -17.33 4.56
CA TYR A 151 9.52 -17.99 3.87
C TYR A 151 9.84 -19.45 3.51
N ARG A 152 8.80 -20.30 3.48
CA ARG A 152 8.81 -21.62 2.84
C ARG A 152 7.53 -21.79 2.01
N TYR A 153 7.63 -21.99 0.68
CA TYR A 153 6.47 -22.27 -0.18
C TYR A 153 6.06 -23.73 -0.01
N PRO A 154 4.81 -24.10 -0.31
CA PRO A 154 4.48 -25.50 -0.50
C PRO A 154 5.50 -26.08 -1.49
N GLU A 155 6.00 -27.29 -1.25
CA GLU A 155 7.04 -27.94 -2.07
C GLU A 155 6.60 -28.19 -3.53
N THR A 156 5.35 -27.90 -3.87
CA THR A 156 4.78 -27.87 -5.22
C THR A 156 5.24 -26.60 -5.98
N GLU A 157 6.52 -26.56 -6.36
CA GLU A 157 7.16 -25.68 -7.34
C GLU A 157 6.29 -24.48 -7.82
N THR A 158 6.30 -23.41 -7.02
CA THR A 158 5.89 -22.02 -7.35
C THR A 158 4.98 -21.89 -8.57
N GLY A 159 3.67 -22.09 -8.35
CA GLY A 159 2.69 -21.80 -9.38
C GLY A 159 2.73 -20.32 -9.81
N THR A 160 2.44 -20.05 -11.07
CA THR A 160 2.28 -18.68 -11.55
C THR A 160 0.86 -18.21 -11.26
N ILE A 161 0.72 -17.01 -10.70
CA ILE A 161 -0.56 -16.32 -10.59
C ILE A 161 -1.06 -16.08 -12.01
N ARG A 162 -2.18 -16.69 -12.38
CA ARG A 162 -2.84 -16.46 -13.66
C ARG A 162 -3.79 -15.29 -13.49
N GLN A 163 -3.69 -14.34 -14.40
CA GLN A 163 -4.65 -13.24 -14.47
C GLN A 163 -5.87 -13.79 -15.19
N SER A 164 -7.03 -13.88 -14.51
CA SER A 164 -8.23 -14.51 -15.07
C SER A 164 -8.58 -13.92 -16.44
N GLY A 165 -8.69 -14.80 -17.44
CA GLY A 165 -8.64 -14.45 -18.87
C GLY A 165 -9.95 -13.95 -19.49
N ASP A 166 -11.10 -14.10 -18.83
CA ASP A 166 -12.40 -13.90 -19.50
C ASP A 166 -13.13 -12.59 -19.18
N ASN A 167 -12.48 -11.66 -18.46
CA ASN A 167 -12.96 -10.27 -18.33
C ASN A 167 -12.02 -9.25 -19.04
N ALA A 168 -11.14 -9.72 -19.92
CA ALA A 168 -10.25 -8.85 -20.70
C ALA A 168 -10.99 -8.02 -21.77
N ARG A 169 -12.31 -8.22 -21.97
CA ARG A 169 -13.13 -7.44 -22.92
C ARG A 169 -14.28 -6.62 -22.32
N GLU A 170 -14.63 -6.80 -21.05
CA GLU A 170 -15.52 -5.89 -20.34
C GLU A 170 -15.13 -5.84 -18.86
N PHE A 171 -14.00 -5.20 -18.56
CA PHE A 171 -14.07 -4.31 -17.41
C PHE A 171 -14.99 -3.19 -17.87
N HIS A 172 -16.26 -3.23 -17.46
CA HIS A 172 -17.00 -1.98 -17.37
C HIS A 172 -16.06 -0.99 -16.71
N THR A 173 -15.79 0.08 -17.43
CA THR A 173 -14.97 1.23 -17.08
C THR A 173 -15.58 2.02 -15.90
N THR A 174 -16.12 1.30 -14.92
CA THR A 174 -16.86 1.76 -13.75
C THR A 174 -16.57 0.95 -12.47
N SER A 175 -15.65 -0.02 -12.45
CA SER A 175 -15.22 -0.70 -11.21
C SER A 175 -13.82 -1.32 -11.42
N GLY A 176 -12.71 -0.76 -10.90
CA GLY A 176 -12.44 -0.63 -9.48
C GLY A 176 -11.96 -2.00 -8.98
N VAL A 177 -10.74 -2.11 -8.43
CA VAL A 177 -10.48 -3.21 -7.51
C VAL A 177 -11.45 -2.92 -6.37
N SER A 178 -12.58 -3.62 -6.35
CA SER A 178 -13.62 -3.35 -5.39
C SER A 178 -13.08 -3.73 -4.02
N ILE A 179 -12.73 -2.75 -3.20
CA ILE A 179 -12.59 -2.93 -1.76
C ILE A 179 -14.01 -3.23 -1.27
N ILE A 180 -14.31 -4.51 -1.12
CA ILE A 180 -15.60 -4.95 -0.58
C ILE A 180 -15.33 -5.30 0.87
N LYS A 181 -16.00 -4.60 1.77
CA LYS A 181 -16.16 -5.08 3.14
C LYS A 181 -17.25 -6.15 3.10
N ILE A 182 -16.89 -7.38 3.39
CA ILE A 182 -17.83 -8.50 3.45
C ILE A 182 -17.89 -8.94 4.91
N ASP A 183 -19.10 -8.97 5.48
CA ASP A 183 -19.28 -9.40 6.86
C ASP A 183 -19.10 -10.93 7.00
N CYS A 184 -19.58 -11.71 6.02
CA CYS A 184 -19.36 -13.16 5.87
C CYS A 184 -19.38 -13.58 4.39
N LEU A 185 -18.37 -14.31 3.89
CA LEU A 185 -18.44 -14.96 2.56
C LEU A 185 -19.14 -16.31 2.67
N PRO A 186 -20.19 -16.58 1.88
CA PRO A 186 -20.68 -17.95 1.68
C PRO A 186 -19.58 -18.78 0.99
N ASN A 187 -19.33 -19.99 1.47
CA ASN A 187 -18.27 -20.88 0.96
C ASN A 187 -18.43 -21.28 -0.53
N GLU A 188 -19.60 -21.03 -1.12
CA GLU A 188 -20.02 -21.65 -2.38
C GLU A 188 -19.53 -20.91 -3.64
N ASP A 189 -18.87 -19.75 -3.51
CA ASP A 189 -18.60 -18.86 -4.65
C ASP A 189 -17.21 -18.17 -4.66
N ILE A 190 -16.18 -18.80 -4.09
CA ILE A 190 -14.81 -18.25 -3.99
C ILE A 190 -14.28 -17.71 -5.33
N TYR A 191 -14.55 -18.41 -6.43
CA TYR A 191 -14.13 -18.01 -7.77
C TYR A 191 -14.67 -16.64 -8.20
N LYS A 192 -15.85 -16.22 -7.72
CA LYS A 192 -16.41 -14.87 -8.00
C LYS A 192 -15.58 -13.73 -7.37
N HIS A 193 -14.76 -14.07 -6.38
CA HIS A 193 -13.92 -13.14 -5.63
C HIS A 193 -12.45 -13.21 -6.05
N CYS A 194 -12.09 -14.07 -7.02
CA CYS A 194 -10.73 -14.19 -7.51
C CYS A 194 -10.21 -12.86 -8.08
N GLY A 195 -8.99 -12.47 -7.69
CA GLY A 195 -8.36 -11.22 -8.07
C GLY A 195 -8.87 -9.97 -7.34
N ARG A 196 -9.65 -10.14 -6.25
CA ARG A 196 -10.05 -9.06 -5.34
C ARG A 196 -9.27 -9.15 -4.04
N VAL A 197 -8.95 -7.99 -3.45
CA VAL A 197 -8.38 -7.89 -2.09
C VAL A 197 -9.48 -7.47 -1.14
N ILE A 198 -9.67 -8.23 -0.06
CA ILE A 198 -10.82 -8.14 0.83
C ILE A 198 -10.34 -7.80 2.23
N LEU A 199 -11.01 -6.85 2.89
CA LEU A 199 -10.81 -6.52 4.30
C LEU A 199 -11.85 -7.27 5.12
N ASN A 200 -11.40 -8.00 6.13
CA ASN A 200 -12.26 -8.73 7.05
C ASN A 200 -12.91 -7.82 8.09
N ALA A 201 -13.98 -8.32 8.69
CA ALA A 201 -14.58 -7.68 9.86
C ALA A 201 -13.66 -7.81 11.10
N PRO A 202 -13.74 -6.85 12.05
CA PRO A 202 -13.02 -6.95 13.32
C PRO A 202 -13.30 -8.27 14.05
N GLY A 203 -12.24 -8.88 14.60
CA GLY A 203 -12.33 -10.15 15.33
C GLY A 203 -12.19 -11.41 14.46
N ALA A 204 -11.99 -11.26 13.14
CA ALA A 204 -11.67 -12.38 12.25
C ALA A 204 -10.28 -12.98 12.54
N CYS A 205 -10.01 -14.16 11.96
CA CYS A 205 -8.73 -14.87 12.12
C CYS A 205 -7.56 -14.24 11.34
N TRP A 206 -7.85 -13.30 10.45
CA TRP A 206 -6.91 -12.46 9.69
C TRP A 206 -7.62 -11.18 9.26
N ASP A 207 -6.87 -10.10 9.02
CA ASP A 207 -7.45 -8.77 8.74
C ASP A 207 -7.74 -8.57 7.25
N LEU A 208 -6.95 -9.16 6.36
CA LEU A 208 -7.16 -9.06 4.91
C LEU A 208 -6.92 -10.40 4.21
N PHE A 209 -7.49 -10.59 3.03
CA PHE A 209 -7.22 -11.77 2.21
C PHE A 209 -7.54 -11.56 0.74
N MET A 210 -7.07 -12.46 -0.10
CA MET A 210 -7.41 -12.52 -1.52
C MET A 210 -7.34 -13.94 -2.06
N PHE A 211 -8.16 -14.21 -3.06
CA PHE A 211 -8.10 -15.45 -3.83
C PHE A 211 -7.43 -15.19 -5.17
N LEU A 212 -6.56 -16.12 -5.57
CA LEU A 212 -5.77 -16.04 -6.79
C LEU A 212 -5.87 -17.36 -7.55
N GLU A 213 -5.92 -17.28 -8.88
CA GLU A 213 -5.74 -18.45 -9.73
C GLU A 213 -4.25 -18.74 -9.84
N ILE A 214 -3.85 -19.99 -9.59
CA ILE A 214 -2.48 -20.45 -9.75
C ILE A 214 -2.39 -21.53 -10.81
N GLN A 215 -1.30 -21.52 -11.56
CA GLN A 215 -0.96 -22.62 -12.46
C GLN A 215 0.29 -23.34 -11.95
N TYR A 216 0.16 -24.62 -11.66
CA TYR A 216 1.25 -25.43 -11.11
C TYR A 216 2.40 -25.62 -12.11
N ARG A 217 3.63 -25.75 -11.58
CA ARG A 217 4.83 -26.21 -12.31
C ARG A 217 5.18 -27.65 -11.91
N GLY A 218 6.12 -28.26 -12.63
CA GLY A 218 6.62 -29.61 -12.30
C GLY A 218 5.63 -30.74 -12.59
N LYS A 219 5.48 -31.68 -11.66
CA LYS A 219 4.66 -32.91 -11.85
C LYS A 219 3.17 -32.65 -12.12
N ALA A 220 2.66 -31.48 -11.72
CA ALA A 220 1.28 -31.05 -11.95
C ALA A 220 1.17 -29.93 -13.02
N GLN A 221 2.19 -29.79 -13.87
CA GLN A 221 2.29 -28.71 -14.85
C GLN A 221 1.01 -28.55 -15.68
N GLY A 222 0.52 -27.31 -15.75
CA GLY A 222 -0.66 -26.97 -16.54
C GLY A 222 -1.97 -27.01 -15.76
N LYS A 223 -2.04 -27.74 -14.63
CA LYS A 223 -3.21 -27.73 -13.75
C LYS A 223 -3.44 -26.31 -13.22
N ILE A 224 -4.69 -25.89 -13.21
CA ILE A 224 -5.14 -24.65 -12.59
C ILE A 224 -5.67 -25.00 -11.19
N GLY A 225 -5.29 -24.19 -10.20
CA GLY A 225 -5.80 -24.27 -8.83
C GLY A 225 -6.08 -22.89 -8.26
N THR A 226 -6.51 -22.87 -7.01
CA THR A 226 -6.83 -21.66 -6.25
C THR A 226 -5.89 -21.50 -5.07
N LEU A 227 -5.35 -20.29 -4.92
CA LEU A 227 -4.52 -19.87 -3.79
C LEU A 227 -5.28 -18.87 -2.92
N CYS A 228 -5.31 -19.09 -1.61
CA CYS A 228 -5.72 -18.09 -0.63
C CYS A 228 -4.49 -17.39 -0.03
N LEU A 229 -4.33 -16.08 -0.26
CA LEU A 229 -3.38 -15.27 0.51
C LEU A 229 -4.13 -14.62 1.66
N THR A 230 -3.76 -14.97 2.90
CA THR A 230 -4.30 -14.36 4.12
C THR A 230 -3.27 -13.41 4.72
N GLY A 231 -3.73 -12.27 5.23
CA GLY A 231 -2.89 -11.21 5.77
C GLY A 231 -3.32 -10.83 7.18
N GLN A 232 -2.42 -10.98 8.15
CA GLN A 232 -2.59 -10.46 9.50
C GLN A 232 -1.72 -9.22 9.67
N VAL A 233 -2.33 -8.12 10.08
CA VAL A 233 -1.69 -6.85 10.36
C VAL A 233 -1.62 -6.67 11.88
N LYS A 234 -0.44 -6.36 12.40
CA LYS A 234 -0.25 -6.01 13.81
C LYS A 234 0.49 -4.69 13.91
N LYS A 235 0.07 -3.85 14.85
CA LYS A 235 0.64 -2.53 15.11
C LYS A 235 1.18 -2.52 16.54
N ALA A 236 2.38 -1.97 16.75
CA ALA A 236 2.81 -1.61 18.09
C ALA A 236 1.89 -0.50 18.64
N SER A 237 1.42 -0.67 19.87
CA SER A 237 0.72 0.39 20.58
C SER A 237 1.75 1.35 21.17
N VAL A 238 1.65 2.63 20.82
CA VAL A 238 2.51 3.71 21.31
C VAL A 238 2.40 3.91 22.83
N GLU A 239 1.24 3.54 23.41
CA GLU A 239 0.93 3.74 24.82
C GLU A 239 1.06 2.46 25.67
N SER A 240 1.42 1.32 25.06
CA SER A 240 1.54 0.06 25.79
C SER A 240 2.86 0.01 26.56
N SER A 241 2.79 -0.24 27.87
CA SER A 241 3.95 -0.59 28.69
C SER A 241 4.65 -1.88 28.23
N ASN A 242 3.96 -2.69 27.43
CA ASN A 242 4.49 -3.87 26.75
C ASN A 242 4.35 -3.66 25.23
N PRO A 243 5.34 -3.05 24.56
CA PRO A 243 5.30 -2.87 23.11
C PRO A 243 5.18 -4.24 22.43
N LEU A 244 4.49 -4.25 21.29
CA LEU A 244 4.35 -5.46 20.48
C LEU A 244 5.74 -5.91 20.02
N VAL A 245 6.08 -7.17 20.28
CA VAL A 245 7.29 -7.81 19.77
C VAL A 245 6.90 -8.93 18.85
N ALA A 246 7.35 -8.88 17.59
CA ALA A 246 7.22 -9.97 16.65
C ALA A 246 8.22 -11.07 17.02
N ASN A 247 7.72 -12.16 17.60
CA ASN A 247 8.47 -13.36 17.94
C ASN A 247 7.79 -14.62 17.38
N ASP A 248 8.49 -15.75 17.42
CA ASP A 248 7.94 -16.99 16.87
C ASP A 248 6.64 -17.44 17.53
N HIS A 249 6.47 -17.19 18.83
CA HIS A 249 5.25 -17.57 19.56
C HIS A 249 4.03 -16.78 19.06
N LEU A 250 4.14 -15.46 18.90
CA LEU A 250 3.08 -14.61 18.37
C LEU A 250 2.71 -15.04 16.95
N ILE A 251 3.69 -15.18 16.07
CA ILE A 251 3.43 -15.59 14.68
C ILE A 251 2.84 -16.99 14.64
N SER A 252 3.32 -17.94 15.47
CA SER A 252 2.75 -19.30 15.54
C SER A 252 1.28 -19.28 15.94
N THR A 253 0.96 -18.46 16.94
CA THR A 253 -0.41 -18.36 17.48
C THR A 253 -1.37 -17.82 16.43
N GLU A 254 -1.00 -16.73 15.75
CA GLU A 254 -1.85 -16.14 14.71
C GLU A 254 -1.90 -17.01 13.45
N HIS A 255 -0.79 -17.62 13.05
CA HIS A 255 -0.75 -18.59 11.95
C HIS A 255 -1.64 -19.80 12.21
N ALA A 256 -1.65 -20.36 13.44
CA ALA A 256 -2.49 -21.50 13.78
C ALA A 256 -3.99 -21.17 13.69
N LYS A 257 -4.39 -19.95 14.10
CA LYS A 257 -5.77 -19.46 13.92
C LYS A 257 -6.12 -19.39 12.44
N ALA A 258 -5.24 -18.80 11.62
CA ALA A 258 -5.44 -18.70 10.18
C ALA A 258 -5.50 -20.09 9.52
N ALA A 259 -4.59 -20.99 9.83
CA ALA A 259 -4.56 -22.35 9.29
C ALA A 259 -5.87 -23.12 9.58
N LYS A 260 -6.39 -23.02 10.82
CA LYS A 260 -7.67 -23.63 11.20
C LYS A 260 -8.86 -23.03 10.44
N ALA A 261 -8.83 -21.73 10.16
CA ALA A 261 -9.89 -21.08 9.40
C ALA A 261 -9.81 -21.44 7.90
N VAL A 262 -8.61 -21.43 7.30
CA VAL A 262 -8.38 -21.79 5.90
C VAL A 262 -8.71 -23.26 5.61
N SER A 263 -8.53 -24.18 6.56
CA SER A 263 -8.86 -25.60 6.35
C SER A 263 -10.34 -25.86 6.07
N ASN A 264 -11.22 -24.88 6.35
CA ASN A 264 -12.65 -24.96 6.05
C ASN A 264 -13.03 -24.25 4.74
N ILE A 265 -12.03 -23.78 3.99
CA ILE A 265 -12.20 -23.05 2.73
C ILE A 265 -11.73 -23.96 1.59
N PRO A 266 -12.52 -24.17 0.52
CA PRO A 266 -12.14 -25.03 -0.60
C PRO A 266 -11.11 -24.33 -1.52
N VAL A 267 -9.85 -24.24 -1.08
CA VAL A 267 -8.71 -23.77 -1.85
C VAL A 267 -7.63 -24.84 -1.96
N ASP A 268 -6.88 -24.87 -3.05
CA ASP A 268 -5.82 -25.86 -3.25
C ASP A 268 -4.56 -25.51 -2.46
N GLU A 269 -4.22 -24.23 -2.36
CA GLU A 269 -3.03 -23.72 -1.69
C GLU A 269 -3.35 -22.50 -0.82
N TRP A 270 -2.48 -22.19 0.13
CA TRP A 270 -2.59 -20.96 0.90
C TRP A 270 -1.25 -20.38 1.31
N VAL A 271 -1.22 -19.07 1.54
CA VAL A 271 -0.09 -18.34 2.11
C VAL A 271 -0.57 -17.45 3.25
N TYR A 272 0.19 -17.44 4.33
CA TYR A 272 0.03 -16.53 5.45
C TYR A 272 1.04 -15.39 5.36
N LEU A 273 0.56 -14.15 5.35
CA LEU A 273 1.36 -12.93 5.32
C LEU A 273 1.18 -12.18 6.64
N PHE A 274 2.23 -12.10 7.44
CA PHE A 274 2.26 -11.35 8.69
C PHE A 274 2.92 -9.99 8.46
N LEU A 275 2.14 -8.91 8.62
CA LEU A 275 2.55 -7.53 8.41
C LEU A 275 2.60 -6.85 9.77
N ALA A 276 3.77 -6.43 10.22
CA ALA A 276 3.91 -5.83 11.54
C ALA A 276 4.82 -4.60 11.54
N ASP A 277 4.43 -3.63 12.35
CA ASP A 277 5.33 -2.60 12.83
C ASP A 277 5.63 -2.88 14.29
N ALA A 278 6.61 -3.75 14.47
CA ALA A 278 6.99 -4.30 15.76
C ALA A 278 8.46 -4.71 15.71
N GLU A 279 9.16 -4.51 16.81
CA GLU A 279 10.51 -5.06 16.96
C GLU A 279 10.49 -6.58 16.78
N THR A 280 11.45 -7.11 16.04
CA THR A 280 11.63 -8.56 15.91
C THR A 280 12.55 -9.09 16.99
N ARG A 281 12.16 -10.17 17.69
CA ARG A 281 13.03 -10.90 18.63
C ARG A 281 12.81 -12.39 18.50
N ASN A 282 13.89 -13.19 18.48
CA ASN A 282 13.83 -14.66 18.43
C ASN A 282 12.82 -15.15 17.37
N LEU A 283 12.99 -14.63 16.16
CA LEU A 283 12.15 -14.95 15.03
C LEU A 283 12.94 -15.94 14.17
N ASP A 284 12.35 -17.09 13.83
CA ASP A 284 12.85 -18.03 12.83
C ASP A 284 11.69 -18.60 12.00
N ILE A 285 11.11 -17.73 11.20
CA ILE A 285 9.99 -18.05 10.30
C ILE A 285 10.35 -19.13 9.27
N LYS A 286 11.64 -19.43 9.02
CA LYS A 286 12.05 -20.47 8.07
C LYS A 286 11.56 -21.87 8.49
N THR A 287 11.18 -22.04 9.75
CA THR A 287 10.63 -23.28 10.29
C THR A 287 9.14 -23.47 10.01
N LYS A 288 8.44 -22.46 9.47
CA LYS A 288 6.99 -22.51 9.21
C LYS A 288 6.70 -22.55 7.72
N ASP A 289 5.92 -23.54 7.33
CA ASP A 289 5.42 -23.68 5.96
C ASP A 289 4.43 -22.56 5.65
N ASN A 290 4.45 -22.07 4.42
CA ASN A 290 3.51 -21.11 3.83
C ASN A 290 3.44 -19.75 4.53
N CYS A 291 4.41 -19.41 5.37
CA CYS A 291 4.40 -18.21 6.21
C CYS A 291 5.40 -17.17 5.71
N ALA A 292 4.97 -15.91 5.58
CA ALA A 292 5.75 -14.75 5.22
C ALA A 292 5.65 -13.67 6.29
N PHE A 293 6.72 -12.89 6.47
CA PHE A 293 6.77 -11.81 7.44
C PHE A 293 7.35 -10.55 6.83
N VAL A 294 6.68 -9.43 7.09
CA VAL A 294 7.14 -8.07 6.78
C VAL A 294 7.15 -7.28 8.08
N GLY A 295 8.34 -7.06 8.63
CA GLY A 295 8.61 -6.10 9.69
C GLY A 295 9.15 -4.79 9.13
N ASP A 296 9.40 -3.83 10.01
CA ASP A 296 10.02 -2.54 9.69
C ASP A 296 11.30 -2.68 8.82
N GLY A 297 12.15 -3.65 9.15
CA GLY A 297 13.38 -3.99 8.42
C GLY A 297 13.12 -4.50 6.99
N GLU A 298 11.96 -5.08 6.72
CA GLU A 298 11.57 -5.62 5.42
C GLU A 298 10.79 -4.61 4.55
N PHE A 299 10.35 -3.46 5.10
CA PHE A 299 9.50 -2.50 4.39
C PHE A 299 10.09 -2.02 3.08
N ALA A 300 11.38 -1.70 3.03
CA ALA A 300 12.05 -1.26 1.81
C ALA A 300 12.02 -2.31 0.70
N ASN A 301 12.07 -3.60 1.07
CA ASN A 301 12.05 -4.70 0.13
C ASN A 301 10.63 -5.00 -0.35
N PHE A 302 9.66 -5.02 0.56
CA PHE A 302 8.27 -5.36 0.27
C PHE A 302 7.50 -4.23 -0.41
N TYR A 303 7.55 -3.01 0.16
CA TYR A 303 6.83 -1.84 -0.36
C TYR A 303 7.60 -1.11 -1.46
N GLY A 304 8.91 -1.34 -1.56
CA GLY A 304 9.79 -0.55 -2.42
C GLY A 304 10.03 0.86 -1.86
N TYR A 305 10.99 1.57 -2.46
CA TYR A 305 11.43 2.88 -1.95
C TYR A 305 10.31 3.94 -1.95
N SER A 306 9.39 3.88 -2.92
CA SER A 306 8.30 4.84 -3.05
C SER A 306 7.28 4.77 -1.91
N TYR A 307 7.10 3.58 -1.32
CA TYR A 307 6.06 3.33 -0.32
C TYR A 307 6.59 2.90 1.03
N SER A 308 7.86 2.56 1.18
CA SER A 308 8.42 2.11 2.48
C SER A 308 8.30 3.18 3.57
N SER A 309 8.60 4.44 3.26
CA SER A 309 8.41 5.55 4.21
C SER A 309 6.93 5.76 4.53
N ARG A 310 6.04 5.59 3.55
CA ARG A 310 4.59 5.69 3.74
C ARG A 310 4.05 4.55 4.61
N ALA A 311 4.57 3.34 4.43
CA ALA A 311 4.26 2.21 5.30
C ALA A 311 4.68 2.50 6.74
N GLN A 312 5.87 3.08 6.93
CA GLN A 312 6.35 3.53 8.24
C GLN A 312 5.46 4.62 8.86
N PHE A 313 5.05 5.63 8.09
CA PHE A 313 4.09 6.63 8.59
C PHE A 313 2.72 6.01 8.90
N ALA A 314 2.27 5.08 8.06
CA ALA A 314 1.01 4.38 8.23
C ALA A 314 0.97 3.50 9.47
N SER A 315 2.13 2.97 9.84
CA SER A 315 2.28 2.08 10.98
C SER A 315 2.60 2.81 12.28
N ALA A 316 3.32 3.94 12.21
CA ALA A 316 3.68 4.79 13.35
C ALA A 316 2.48 5.38 14.11
N ASN A 317 1.29 5.35 13.51
CA ASN A 317 0.03 5.75 14.14
C ASN A 317 0.13 7.13 14.82
N GLU A 318 0.71 8.11 14.11
CA GLU A 318 0.94 9.45 14.66
C GLU A 318 -0.38 10.08 15.12
N ILE A 319 -0.49 10.25 16.43
CA ILE A 319 -1.67 10.83 17.05
C ILE A 319 -1.64 12.35 16.86
N ILE A 320 -2.69 12.91 16.27
CA ILE A 320 -2.86 14.36 16.18
C ILE A 320 -3.66 14.83 17.39
N TYR A 321 -2.99 15.58 18.28
CA TYR A 321 -3.61 16.16 19.46
C TYR A 321 -4.38 17.43 19.12
N ILE A 322 -5.71 17.39 19.10
CA ILE A 322 -6.59 18.49 18.68
C ILE A 322 -6.31 19.78 19.46
N ASN A 323 -5.97 19.70 20.75
CA ASN A 323 -5.71 20.91 21.53
C ASN A 323 -4.37 21.59 21.18
N HIS A 324 -3.43 20.86 20.56
CA HIS A 324 -2.06 21.33 20.31
C HIS A 324 -1.70 21.42 18.82
N ALA A 325 -2.41 20.69 17.96
CA ALA A 325 -2.11 20.55 16.54
C ALA A 325 -2.09 21.89 15.80
N TYR A 326 -1.17 22.07 14.85
CA TYR A 326 -1.22 23.25 13.98
C TYR A 326 -2.47 23.22 13.07
N PRO A 327 -2.99 24.38 12.61
CA PRO A 327 -4.18 24.42 11.76
C PRO A 327 -4.11 23.49 10.54
N LYS A 328 -2.93 23.35 9.93
CA LYS A 328 -2.72 22.44 8.79
C LYS A 328 -2.79 20.96 9.19
N SER A 329 -2.30 20.59 10.38
CA SER A 329 -2.41 19.22 10.89
C SER A 329 -3.86 18.84 11.17
N LEU A 330 -4.71 19.80 11.55
CA LEU A 330 -6.15 19.55 11.68
C LEU A 330 -6.81 19.22 10.33
N GLN A 331 -6.31 19.75 9.21
CA GLN A 331 -6.85 19.38 7.90
C GLN A 331 -6.58 17.93 7.54
N ILE A 332 -5.49 17.33 8.07
CA ILE A 332 -5.20 15.88 7.98
C ILE A 332 -6.28 15.06 8.71
N LEU A 333 -6.93 15.61 9.73
CA LEU A 333 -8.05 14.96 10.41
C LEU A 333 -9.39 15.07 9.66
N GLY A 334 -9.38 15.63 8.44
CA GLY A 334 -10.58 15.82 7.62
C GLY A 334 -11.37 17.10 7.95
N PHE A 335 -10.78 18.02 8.69
CA PHE A 335 -11.36 19.36 8.93
C PHE A 335 -11.08 20.29 7.75
N SER A 336 -12.06 21.10 7.36
CA SER A 336 -11.87 22.18 6.39
C SER A 336 -10.93 23.26 6.95
N GLU A 337 -10.45 24.16 6.09
CA GLU A 337 -9.63 25.29 6.54
C GLU A 337 -10.38 26.17 7.55
N GLU A 338 -11.68 26.37 7.35
CA GLU A 338 -12.54 27.14 8.25
C GLU A 338 -12.72 26.43 9.59
N GLU A 339 -13.00 25.13 9.57
CA GLU A 339 -13.13 24.31 10.78
C GLU A 339 -11.81 24.26 11.56
N ALA A 340 -10.67 24.14 10.89
CA ALA A 340 -9.36 24.18 11.53
C ALA A 340 -9.10 25.52 12.22
N LYS A 341 -9.46 26.65 11.59
CA LYS A 341 -9.38 27.99 12.20
C LYS A 341 -10.32 28.12 13.40
N ASP A 342 -11.52 27.56 13.30
CA ASP A 342 -12.51 27.57 14.37
C ASP A 342 -12.06 26.73 15.57
N ILE A 343 -11.51 25.54 15.34
CA ILE A 343 -10.87 24.69 16.38
C ILE A 343 -9.79 25.46 17.12
N VAL A 344 -8.88 26.11 16.40
CA VAL A 344 -7.77 26.89 16.98
C VAL A 344 -8.29 28.06 17.80
N THR A 345 -9.38 28.69 17.36
CA THR A 345 -10.03 29.79 18.10
C THR A 345 -10.72 29.27 19.36
N LYS A 346 -11.47 28.17 19.24
CA LYS A 346 -12.25 27.55 20.33
C LYS A 346 -11.34 26.99 21.42
N ARG A 347 -10.28 26.25 21.08
CA ARG A 347 -9.36 25.67 22.07
C ARG A 347 -8.58 26.73 22.86
N LYS A 348 -8.32 27.91 22.27
CA LYS A 348 -7.72 29.05 22.98
C LYS A 348 -8.63 29.64 24.05
N ARG A 349 -9.96 29.54 23.88
CA ARG A 349 -10.95 29.98 24.87
C ARG A 349 -11.13 28.94 25.97
N ARG A 350 -11.25 27.68 25.56
CA ARG A 350 -11.31 26.49 26.42
C ARG A 350 -10.88 25.30 25.58
N CYS A 351 -9.89 24.55 26.05
CA CYS A 351 -9.51 23.27 25.46
C CYS A 351 -10.73 22.36 25.29
N PHE A 352 -10.66 21.45 24.34
CA PHE A 352 -11.69 20.43 24.19
C PHE A 352 -11.46 19.33 25.22
N ASP A 353 -12.53 18.99 25.95
CA ASP A 353 -12.48 18.01 27.06
C ASP A 353 -12.88 16.60 26.61
N SER A 354 -13.60 16.49 25.49
CA SER A 354 -13.98 15.23 24.86
C SER A 354 -14.09 15.39 23.33
N LEU A 355 -14.11 14.28 22.58
CA LEU A 355 -14.40 14.32 21.15
C LEU A 355 -15.86 14.71 20.88
N ASP A 356 -16.77 14.42 21.81
CA ASP A 356 -18.15 14.93 21.77
C ASP A 356 -18.19 16.46 21.97
N ASP A 357 -17.33 17.03 22.82
CA ASP A 357 -17.19 18.48 22.99
C ASP A 357 -16.68 19.13 21.69
N VAL A 358 -15.75 18.48 20.98
CA VAL A 358 -15.34 18.89 19.63
C VAL A 358 -16.54 18.87 18.67
N ARG A 359 -17.31 17.76 18.66
CA ARG A 359 -18.49 17.59 17.80
C ARG A 359 -19.52 18.68 18.02
N GLU A 360 -19.92 18.88 19.28
CA GLU A 360 -20.99 19.79 19.66
C GLU A 360 -20.59 21.24 19.39
N ARG A 361 -19.36 21.61 19.76
CA ARG A 361 -18.88 22.98 19.51
C ARG A 361 -18.73 23.27 18.04
N LEU A 362 -18.36 22.30 17.20
CA LEU A 362 -18.19 22.49 15.76
C LEU A 362 -19.46 22.18 14.94
N GLY A 363 -20.53 21.67 15.55
CA GLY A 363 -21.76 21.28 14.84
C GLY A 363 -21.58 20.10 13.88
N LEU A 364 -20.69 19.15 14.20
CA LEU A 364 -20.38 18.03 13.31
C LEU A 364 -21.39 16.88 13.45
N GLY A 365 -21.74 16.24 12.33
CA GLY A 365 -22.57 15.02 12.35
C GLY A 365 -21.81 13.79 12.89
N ASN A 366 -22.52 12.89 13.57
CA ASN A 366 -21.95 11.68 14.22
C ASN A 366 -21.09 10.81 13.30
N LYS A 367 -21.51 10.64 12.03
CA LYS A 367 -20.81 9.81 11.04
C LYS A 367 -19.44 10.38 10.65
N ARG A 368 -19.30 11.71 10.70
CA ARG A 368 -18.06 12.42 10.33
C ARG A 368 -17.05 12.35 11.47
N LEU A 369 -17.52 12.51 12.71
CA LEU A 369 -16.67 12.40 13.90
C LEU A 369 -16.06 11.01 14.03
N GLN A 370 -16.82 9.93 13.79
CA GLN A 370 -16.32 8.55 13.87
C GLN A 370 -15.08 8.28 12.99
N ASN A 371 -15.01 8.88 11.81
CA ASN A 371 -13.85 8.72 10.93
C ASN A 371 -12.64 9.55 11.38
N THR A 372 -12.86 10.64 12.13
CA THR A 372 -11.81 11.50 12.70
C THR A 372 -11.28 10.98 14.04
N ILE A 373 -12.11 10.27 14.83
CA ILE A 373 -11.80 9.77 16.19
C ILE A 373 -10.67 8.73 16.19
N SER A 374 -10.50 7.93 15.13
CA SER A 374 -9.45 6.91 15.07
C SER A 374 -8.03 7.48 15.15
N PHE A 375 -7.87 8.77 14.83
CA PHE A 375 -6.57 9.42 14.60
C PHE A 375 -6.33 10.67 15.45
N ALA A 376 -7.39 11.12 16.14
CA ALA A 376 -7.35 12.30 16.97
C ALA A 376 -7.34 11.92 18.46
N ARG A 377 -6.59 12.69 19.25
CA ARG A 377 -6.69 12.72 20.71
C ARG A 377 -6.82 14.17 21.17
N LEU A 378 -7.17 14.36 22.43
CA LEU A 378 -7.45 15.68 22.98
C LEU A 378 -6.18 16.34 23.54
N THR A 379 -5.35 15.60 24.28
CA THR A 379 -4.17 16.11 24.99
C THR A 379 -2.87 15.65 24.38
#